data_AF-A0A2R8CJD1-F1
#
_entry.id   AF-A0A2R8CJD1-F1
#
_cell.length_a   1.000
_cell.length_b   1.000
_cell.length_c   1.000
_cell.angle_alpha   90.00
_cell.angle_beta   90.00
_cell.angle_gamma   90.00
#
_symmetry.space_group_name_H-M   'P 1'
#
loop_
_entity.id
_entity.type
_entity.pdbx_description
1 polymer ?
#
loop_
_entity_poly.entity_id
_entity_poly.type
_entity_poly.pdbx_seq_one_letter_code
_entity_poly.pdbx_strand_id
1 'polypeptide(L)'
;MTLYKTARPTLLASAIALACAFSAGTALAADSPAKTPEHLRGTISAVSDHGFTVTSTSGGDTHEVTLNDQTRVAGVTPSSLDEIKEGTFIGTANAPGENGQPSKALEVVVFPESMKGTGEGDYPWDMPRGHDSAGGEQMGGGKMGGAGDGSTMTNGTVSKAGEGKMGGTGGGSSMTNGTVSKTGDGKMGGGGSSMTNGTVSESKSADQNMMTLTVDYGNGKKQIMVPRDVPVVAVQKATMDDIKKGEAVFVAGDLSASPVQAKVVIVGLDGTVPPM
;
A
#
# COMPACT_ATOMS: atom_id res chain seq x y z
N MET A 1 -31.29 60.97 -52.49
CA MET A 1 -30.36 59.82 -52.53
C MET A 1 -31.22 58.55 -52.46
N THR A 2 -31.78 58.04 -53.56
CA THR A 2 -31.18 57.07 -54.53
C THR A 2 -30.67 55.82 -53.76
N LEU A 3 -31.08 54.55 -53.94
CA LEU A 3 -31.75 53.72 -54.96
C LEU A 3 -32.52 52.56 -54.25
N TYR A 4 -33.74 52.17 -54.67
CA TYR A 4 -34.10 50.98 -55.50
C TYR A 4 -33.63 49.59 -54.96
N LYS A 5 -34.56 48.72 -54.51
CA LYS A 5 -35.23 47.62 -55.27
C LYS A 5 -34.29 46.40 -55.43
N THR A 6 -34.61 45.14 -55.11
CA THR A 6 -35.71 44.32 -55.66
C THR A 6 -35.72 42.94 -54.97
N ALA A 7 -36.90 42.32 -54.91
CA ALA A 7 -37.18 40.99 -54.36
C ALA A 7 -36.96 39.83 -55.37
N ARG A 8 -36.63 38.63 -54.82
CA ARG A 8 -37.05 37.23 -55.17
C ARG A 8 -36.71 36.67 -56.58
N PRO A 9 -36.34 35.37 -56.74
CA PRO A 9 -37.27 34.23 -56.55
C PRO A 9 -36.69 32.86 -56.10
N THR A 10 -37.63 31.97 -55.80
CA THR A 10 -37.59 30.51 -55.55
C THR A 10 -36.94 29.65 -56.65
N LEU A 11 -36.34 28.51 -56.28
CA LEU A 11 -36.49 27.22 -57.00
C LEU A 11 -36.02 26.01 -56.15
N LEU A 12 -36.75 24.90 -56.33
CA LEU A 12 -36.61 23.53 -55.81
C LEU A 12 -35.26 22.87 -56.15
N ALA A 13 -34.78 21.93 -55.30
CA ALA A 13 -34.73 20.49 -55.62
C ALA A 13 -33.80 19.66 -54.70
N SER A 14 -34.35 18.54 -54.21
CA SER A 14 -33.74 17.22 -53.97
C SER A 14 -32.51 17.03 -53.06
N ALA A 15 -32.82 16.40 -51.90
CA ALA A 15 -32.36 15.06 -51.50
C ALA A 15 -30.86 14.73 -51.54
N ILE A 16 -30.28 14.49 -50.36
CA ILE A 16 -29.59 13.24 -49.99
C ILE A 16 -29.76 13.07 -48.48
N ALA A 17 -30.51 12.04 -48.09
CA ALA A 17 -30.49 11.50 -46.75
C ALA A 17 -29.18 10.72 -46.59
N LEU A 18 -28.30 11.15 -45.69
CA LEU A 18 -27.22 10.31 -45.18
C LEU A 18 -27.50 10.07 -43.69
N ALA A 19 -28.12 8.93 -43.43
CA ALA A 19 -28.25 8.36 -42.11
C ALA A 19 -26.87 7.96 -41.59
N CYS A 20 -26.24 8.80 -40.78
CA CYS A 20 -25.17 8.37 -39.88
C CYS A 20 -25.80 8.06 -38.53
N ALA A 21 -26.11 6.77 -38.33
CA ALA A 21 -26.39 6.23 -37.01
C ALA A 21 -25.17 6.48 -36.12
N PHE A 22 -25.21 7.54 -35.30
CA PHE A 22 -24.32 7.69 -34.17
C PHE A 22 -24.77 6.69 -33.10
N SER A 23 -24.32 5.44 -33.25
CA SER A 23 -24.29 4.52 -32.12
C SER A 23 -23.29 5.09 -31.11
N ALA A 24 -23.79 5.87 -30.16
CA ALA A 24 -23.06 6.24 -28.97
C ALA A 24 -22.78 4.96 -28.19
N GLY A 25 -21.67 4.29 -28.51
CA GLY A 25 -21.10 3.27 -27.66
C GLY A 25 -20.77 3.94 -26.34
N THR A 26 -21.53 3.59 -25.30
CA THR A 26 -21.14 3.89 -23.93
C THR A 26 -19.83 3.16 -23.69
N ALA A 27 -18.72 3.90 -23.74
CA ALA A 27 -17.46 3.43 -23.22
C ALA A 27 -17.69 3.13 -21.73
N LEU A 28 -17.75 1.85 -21.39
CA LEU A 28 -17.56 1.42 -20.01
C LEU A 28 -16.17 1.93 -19.62
N ALA A 29 -16.13 2.95 -18.76
CA ALA A 29 -14.89 3.31 -18.08
C ALA A 29 -14.40 2.03 -17.41
N ALA A 30 -13.25 1.51 -17.86
CA ALA A 30 -12.56 0.47 -17.15
C ALA A 30 -12.28 1.03 -15.75
N ASP A 31 -12.94 0.44 -14.75
CA ASP A 31 -12.69 0.72 -13.34
C ASP A 31 -11.21 0.42 -13.11
N SER A 32 -10.38 1.46 -13.10
CA SER A 32 -8.96 1.31 -12.85
C SER A 32 -8.87 0.73 -11.44
N PRO A 33 -8.18 -0.41 -11.23
CA PRO A 33 -8.04 -0.96 -9.89
C PRO A 33 -7.51 0.15 -9.00
N ALA A 34 -8.20 0.40 -7.88
CA ALA A 34 -7.81 1.41 -6.90
C ALA A 34 -6.30 1.27 -6.66
N LYS A 35 -5.53 2.25 -7.16
CA LYS A 35 -4.09 2.23 -7.01
C LYS A 35 -3.81 2.32 -5.52
N THR A 36 -3.01 1.38 -5.00
CA THR A 36 -2.46 1.49 -3.66
C THR A 36 -1.85 2.89 -3.52
N PRO A 37 -2.21 3.68 -2.50
CA PRO A 37 -1.59 4.99 -2.29
C PRO A 37 -0.08 4.81 -2.20
N GLU A 38 0.66 5.47 -3.09
CA GLU A 38 2.12 5.55 -2.98
C GLU A 38 2.47 6.64 -1.97
N HIS A 39 3.40 6.35 -1.08
CA HIS A 39 3.92 7.31 -0.13
C HIS A 39 5.40 7.59 -0.39
N LEU A 40 5.82 8.84 -0.16
CA LEU A 40 7.20 9.24 -0.34
C LEU A 40 7.98 8.98 0.95
N ARG A 41 8.88 8.00 0.91
CA ARG A 41 9.84 7.69 1.99
C ARG A 41 11.23 8.10 1.54
N GLY A 42 11.98 8.73 2.43
CA GLY A 42 13.29 9.26 2.04
C GLY A 42 14.10 9.89 3.15
N THR A 43 15.16 10.55 2.74
CA THR A 43 16.01 11.37 3.60
C THR A 43 15.91 12.82 3.16
N ILE A 44 15.74 13.73 4.12
CA ILE A 44 15.67 15.17 3.85
C ILE A 44 17.04 15.67 3.41
N SER A 45 17.16 16.15 2.18
CA SER A 45 18.42 16.62 1.59
C SER A 45 18.61 18.13 1.70
N ALA A 46 17.52 18.89 1.77
CA ALA A 46 17.49 20.34 1.97
C ALA A 46 16.18 20.77 2.65
N VAL A 47 16.20 21.91 3.35
CA VAL A 47 15.05 22.52 4.03
C VAL A 47 14.93 23.97 3.57
N SER A 48 13.70 24.45 3.39
CA SER A 48 13.38 25.83 3.05
C SER A 48 12.27 26.37 3.96
N ASP A 49 11.96 27.66 3.86
CA ASP A 49 10.94 28.31 4.69
C ASP A 49 9.52 27.75 4.48
N HIS A 50 9.28 27.07 3.36
CA HIS A 50 7.95 26.60 2.95
C HIS A 50 7.90 25.09 2.66
N GLY A 51 8.96 24.35 2.96
CA GLY A 51 9.08 22.97 2.56
C GLY A 51 10.46 22.36 2.74
N PHE A 52 10.67 21.25 2.05
CA PHE A 52 11.93 20.53 2.08
C PHE A 52 12.08 19.68 0.84
N THR A 53 13.28 19.17 0.63
CA THR A 53 13.61 18.27 -0.46
C THR A 53 13.91 16.89 0.10
N VAL A 54 13.36 15.85 -0.52
CA VAL A 54 13.51 14.46 -0.10
C VAL A 54 14.21 13.67 -1.19
N THR A 55 15.26 12.94 -0.82
CA THR A 55 15.82 11.87 -1.66
C THR A 55 15.09 10.57 -1.35
N SER A 56 14.34 10.04 -2.32
CA SER A 56 13.49 8.86 -2.18
C SER A 56 14.33 7.60 -1.96
N THR A 57 13.92 6.75 -1.00
CA THR A 57 14.59 5.46 -0.77
C THR A 57 14.28 4.41 -1.84
N SER A 58 13.16 4.54 -2.56
CA SER A 58 12.69 3.53 -3.52
C SER A 58 13.32 3.68 -4.91
N GLY A 59 13.74 4.90 -5.27
CA GLY A 59 14.30 5.20 -6.60
C GLY A 59 15.56 6.07 -6.60
N GLY A 60 15.92 6.69 -5.47
CA GLY A 60 17.02 7.67 -5.40
C GLY A 60 16.67 9.04 -5.99
N ASP A 61 15.51 9.17 -6.63
CA ASP A 61 15.01 10.43 -7.16
C ASP A 61 14.77 11.46 -6.06
N THR A 62 14.84 12.72 -6.44
CA THR A 62 14.68 13.84 -5.53
C THR A 62 13.33 14.52 -5.76
N HIS A 63 12.58 14.72 -4.68
CA HIS A 63 11.26 15.35 -4.69
C HIS A 63 11.27 16.61 -3.85
N GLU A 64 10.78 17.72 -4.39
CA GLU A 64 10.44 18.89 -3.60
C GLU A 64 9.09 18.69 -2.93
N VAL A 65 8.99 19.04 -1.65
CA VAL A 65 7.80 18.92 -0.82
C VAL A 65 7.44 20.29 -0.28
N THR A 66 6.19 20.69 -0.43
CA THR A 66 5.65 21.94 0.12
C THR A 66 4.66 21.67 1.24
N LEU A 67 4.63 22.61 2.18
CA LEU A 67 3.83 22.55 3.39
C LEU A 67 2.85 23.72 3.41
N ASN A 68 1.68 23.48 3.99
CA ASN A 68 0.68 24.53 4.23
C ASN A 68 0.09 24.37 5.64
N ASP A 69 -0.80 25.29 6.03
CA ASP A 69 -1.42 25.32 7.36
C ASP A 69 -2.29 24.10 7.65
N GLN A 70 -2.65 23.32 6.63
CA GLN A 70 -3.41 22.07 6.77
C GLN A 70 -2.51 20.83 6.85
N THR A 71 -1.21 20.96 6.56
CA THR A 71 -0.27 19.86 6.67
C THR A 71 -0.10 19.47 8.13
N ARG A 72 -0.33 18.19 8.43
CA ARG A 72 -0.08 17.64 9.76
C ARG A 72 1.36 17.17 9.86
N VAL A 73 2.07 17.65 10.87
CA VAL A 73 3.45 17.26 11.16
C VAL A 73 3.47 16.46 12.45
N ALA A 74 4.13 15.30 12.43
CA ALA A 74 4.38 14.47 13.60
C ALA A 74 5.80 13.91 13.57
N GLY A 75 6.29 13.51 14.74
CA GLY A 75 7.58 12.88 14.92
C GLY A 75 7.43 11.43 15.30
N VAL A 76 8.45 10.62 15.08
CA VAL A 76 8.51 9.26 15.61
C VAL A 76 9.85 8.98 16.26
N THR A 77 9.82 8.27 17.38
CA THR A 77 11.00 7.76 18.09
C THR A 77 10.94 6.25 18.23
N PRO A 78 12.03 5.57 18.62
CA PRO A 78 12.00 4.15 18.85
C PRO A 78 11.03 3.83 20.00
N SER A 79 10.35 2.70 19.88
CA SER A 79 9.46 2.16 20.91
C SER A 79 9.63 0.64 20.96
N SER A 80 8.78 -0.05 21.71
CA SER A 80 8.83 -1.50 21.85
C SER A 80 7.44 -2.11 21.93
N LEU A 81 7.36 -3.42 21.66
CA LEU A 81 6.12 -4.19 21.81
C LEU A 81 5.62 -4.24 23.27
N ASP A 82 6.49 -3.99 24.25
CA ASP A 82 6.12 -3.99 25.67
C ASP A 82 5.20 -2.81 26.04
N GLU A 83 5.20 -1.75 25.22
CA GLU A 83 4.29 -0.62 25.35
C GLU A 83 2.90 -0.90 24.76
N ILE A 84 2.74 -2.00 24.02
CA ILE A 84 1.49 -2.38 23.39
C ILE A 84 0.69 -3.25 24.35
N LYS A 85 -0.37 -2.66 24.90
CA LYS A 85 -1.27 -3.27 25.86
C LYS A 85 -2.70 -3.20 25.34
N GLU A 86 -3.60 -3.91 25.99
CA GLU A 86 -5.03 -3.72 25.75
C GLU A 86 -5.40 -2.25 26.00
N GLY A 87 -6.15 -1.65 25.06
CA GLY A 87 -6.50 -0.23 25.06
C GLY A 87 -5.47 0.69 24.37
N THR A 88 -4.28 0.20 24.01
CA THR A 88 -3.30 0.96 23.22
C THR A 88 -3.81 1.14 21.79
N PHE A 89 -3.73 2.36 21.25
CA PHE A 89 -4.07 2.62 19.86
C PHE A 89 -2.81 2.53 19.00
N ILE A 90 -2.86 1.67 17.99
CA ILE A 90 -1.74 1.37 17.13
C ILE A 90 -2.12 1.50 15.66
N GLY A 91 -1.11 1.73 14.83
CA GLY A 91 -1.17 1.52 13.39
C GLY A 91 -0.22 0.39 13.01
N THR A 92 -0.63 -0.47 12.09
CA THR A 92 0.16 -1.63 11.66
C THR A 92 0.15 -1.75 10.16
N ALA A 93 1.32 -1.71 9.53
CA ALA A 93 1.47 -2.10 8.14
C ALA A 93 1.56 -3.63 8.08
N ASN A 94 0.78 -4.25 7.21
CA ASN A 94 0.43 -5.65 7.29
C ASN A 94 0.57 -6.33 5.93
N ALA A 95 1.44 -7.33 5.84
CA ALA A 95 1.42 -8.27 4.74
C ALA A 95 0.22 -9.23 4.86
N PRO A 96 -0.33 -9.71 3.73
CA PRO A 96 -1.28 -10.81 3.73
C PRO A 96 -0.70 -12.02 4.46
N GLY A 97 -1.52 -12.70 5.27
CA GLY A 97 -1.12 -13.96 5.89
C GLY A 97 -1.02 -15.08 4.86
N GLU A 98 -0.09 -16.01 5.07
CA GLU A 98 0.06 -17.19 4.21
C GLU A 98 -0.95 -18.27 4.57
N ASN A 99 -1.45 -19.02 3.58
CA ASN A 99 -2.27 -20.22 3.82
C ASN A 99 -3.48 -20.02 4.76
N GLY A 100 -4.11 -18.83 4.70
CA GLY A 100 -5.26 -18.49 5.54
C GLY A 100 -4.91 -18.09 6.98
N GLN A 101 -3.62 -17.92 7.29
CA GLN A 101 -3.17 -17.30 8.54
C GLN A 101 -3.62 -15.84 8.62
N PRO A 102 -3.71 -15.27 9.84
CA PRO A 102 -3.89 -13.83 10.02
C PRO A 102 -2.77 -13.03 9.34
N SER A 103 -3.03 -11.75 9.05
CA SER A 103 -2.02 -10.84 8.49
C SER A 103 -0.76 -10.78 9.35
N LYS A 104 0.41 -10.66 8.72
CA LYS A 104 1.69 -10.48 9.43
C LYS A 104 2.05 -9.01 9.47
N ALA A 105 2.28 -8.46 10.66
CA ALA A 105 2.77 -7.10 10.83
C ALA A 105 4.19 -7.00 10.26
N LEU A 106 4.37 -6.03 9.39
CA LEU A 106 5.67 -5.59 8.90
C LEU A 106 6.25 -4.56 9.86
N GLU A 107 5.39 -3.72 10.44
CA GLU A 107 5.77 -2.60 11.29
C GLU A 107 4.62 -2.21 12.22
N VAL A 108 4.97 -1.61 13.36
CA VAL A 108 3.99 -1.12 14.34
C VAL A 108 4.27 0.31 14.79
N VAL A 109 3.23 1.13 14.77
CA VAL A 109 3.25 2.53 15.22
C VAL A 109 2.35 2.66 16.43
N VAL A 110 2.89 3.12 17.55
CA VAL A 110 2.14 3.38 18.79
C VAL A 110 1.74 4.85 18.82
N PHE A 111 0.45 5.13 18.95
CA PHE A 111 -0.05 6.49 19.08
C PHE A 111 -0.27 6.85 20.55
N PRO A 112 0.00 8.11 20.94
CA PRO A 112 -0.38 8.59 22.26
C PRO A 112 -1.91 8.63 22.36
N GLU A 113 -2.43 8.55 23.59
CA GLU A 113 -3.88 8.51 23.82
C GLU A 113 -4.63 9.72 23.24
N SER A 114 -4.00 10.90 23.24
CA SER A 114 -4.55 12.12 22.63
C SER A 114 -4.73 12.03 21.11
N MET A 115 -4.16 11.02 20.46
CA MET A 115 -4.24 10.77 19.02
C MET A 115 -5.05 9.52 18.68
N LYS A 116 -5.79 8.94 19.64
CA LYS A 116 -6.75 7.84 19.37
C LYS A 116 -7.72 8.24 18.26
N GLY A 117 -7.99 7.30 17.36
CA GLY A 117 -8.83 7.51 16.17
C GLY A 117 -8.10 8.10 14.97
N THR A 118 -6.80 8.42 15.08
CA THR A 118 -6.01 8.92 13.94
C THR A 118 -5.97 7.86 12.83
N GLY A 119 -6.63 8.15 11.72
CA GLY A 119 -6.64 7.27 10.55
C GLY A 119 -7.23 5.89 10.83
N GLU A 120 -8.14 5.76 11.82
CA GLU A 120 -8.77 4.49 12.19
C GLU A 120 -9.39 3.77 10.98
N GLY A 121 -9.18 2.45 10.88
CA GLY A 121 -9.69 1.61 9.80
C GLY A 121 -8.70 0.54 9.33
N ASP A 122 -9.12 -0.22 8.30
CA ASP A 122 -8.28 -1.15 7.55
C ASP A 122 -8.35 -0.82 6.07
N TYR A 123 -7.23 -0.50 5.43
CA TYR A 123 -7.18 -0.02 4.06
C TYR A 123 -5.92 -0.44 3.31
N PRO A 124 -5.93 -0.49 1.95
CA PRO A 124 -4.74 -0.80 1.17
C PRO A 124 -3.57 0.14 1.48
N TRP A 125 -2.36 -0.41 1.53
CA TRP A 125 -1.14 0.31 1.85
C TRP A 125 0.01 -0.15 0.95
N ASP A 126 0.97 0.73 0.68
CA ASP A 126 2.18 0.36 -0.03
C ASP A 126 3.14 -0.41 0.89
N MET A 127 4.10 -1.13 0.30
CA MET A 127 5.06 -1.89 1.09
C MET A 127 5.98 -0.93 1.85
N PRO A 128 6.15 -1.12 3.17
CA PRO A 128 7.13 -0.35 3.93
C PRO A 128 8.57 -0.65 3.51
N ARG A 129 9.50 0.18 4.01
CA ARG A 129 10.91 0.10 3.63
C ARG A 129 11.49 -1.28 3.98
N GLY A 130 12.17 -1.91 3.00
CA GLY A 130 12.86 -3.19 3.22
C GLY A 130 11.98 -4.43 3.10
N HIS A 131 10.70 -4.27 2.73
CA HIS A 131 9.78 -5.37 2.47
C HIS A 131 9.41 -5.43 0.99
N ASP A 132 9.56 -6.59 0.36
CA ASP A 132 9.13 -6.87 -1.00
C ASP A 132 7.75 -7.57 -1.04
N SER A 133 7.02 -7.39 -2.14
CA SER A 133 5.70 -8.02 -2.35
C SER A 133 5.78 -9.53 -2.60
N ALA A 134 6.99 -10.10 -2.68
CA ALA A 134 7.22 -11.52 -2.71
C ALA A 134 7.45 -11.97 -1.26
N GLY A 135 6.54 -12.76 -0.70
CA GLY A 135 6.72 -13.37 0.62
C GLY A 135 8.08 -14.06 0.71
N GLY A 136 8.99 -13.45 1.46
CA GLY A 136 10.34 -13.94 1.68
C GLY A 136 11.02 -13.02 2.69
N GLU A 137 11.29 -13.55 3.89
CA GLU A 137 12.01 -12.85 4.93
C GLU A 137 13.37 -12.36 4.42
N GLN A 138 13.50 -11.07 4.10
CA GLN A 138 14.80 -10.43 3.96
C GLN A 138 15.23 -9.86 5.30
N MET A 139 15.79 -10.74 6.13
CA MET A 139 16.59 -10.37 7.29
C MET A 139 17.69 -9.39 6.85
N GLY A 140 17.65 -8.18 7.41
CA GLY A 140 18.66 -7.17 7.20
C GLY A 140 20.05 -7.64 7.65
N GLY A 141 21.03 -7.45 6.76
CA GLY A 141 22.44 -7.66 7.05
C GLY A 141 23.28 -7.14 5.90
N GLY A 142 23.80 -5.92 6.02
CA GLY A 142 24.53 -5.25 4.95
C GLY A 142 25.79 -5.99 4.50
N LYS A 143 26.06 -5.97 3.19
CA LYS A 143 27.40 -5.85 2.60
C LYS A 143 27.29 -5.57 1.10
N MET A 144 27.71 -4.38 0.67
CA MET A 144 28.07 -4.14 -0.73
C MET A 144 29.26 -5.03 -1.11
N GLY A 145 29.19 -5.67 -2.27
CA GLY A 145 30.36 -6.14 -3.01
C GLY A 145 30.29 -7.59 -3.48
N GLY A 146 30.25 -7.78 -4.80
CA GLY A 146 30.54 -9.07 -5.43
C GLY A 146 29.89 -9.21 -6.80
N ALA A 147 30.65 -8.93 -7.85
CA ALA A 147 30.28 -9.24 -9.23
C ALA A 147 30.35 -10.76 -9.50
N GLY A 148 29.55 -11.21 -10.48
CA GLY A 148 29.58 -12.54 -11.09
C GLY A 148 28.41 -13.41 -10.65
N ASP A 149 27.83 -14.28 -11.47
CA ASP A 149 28.01 -14.61 -12.88
C ASP A 149 26.72 -15.34 -13.27
N GLY A 150 26.31 -15.24 -14.54
CA GLY A 150 25.02 -15.73 -15.01
C GLY A 150 24.89 -17.25 -14.88
N SER A 151 23.68 -17.73 -14.61
CA SER A 151 23.34 -19.14 -14.83
C SER A 151 22.01 -19.25 -15.56
N THR A 152 22.15 -19.64 -16.82
CA THR A 152 21.16 -19.96 -17.84
C THR A 152 20.26 -21.13 -17.45
N MET A 153 18.96 -21.00 -17.72
CA MET A 153 17.98 -22.07 -17.63
C MET A 153 17.94 -22.84 -18.97
N THR A 154 18.38 -24.10 -18.98
CA THR A 154 18.20 -25.00 -20.13
C THR A 154 16.97 -25.88 -19.90
N ASN A 155 15.93 -25.71 -20.73
CA ASN A 155 14.76 -26.57 -20.75
C ASN A 155 15.06 -27.87 -21.53
N GLY A 156 15.13 -29.00 -20.84
CA GLY A 156 15.33 -30.32 -21.43
C GLY A 156 14.01 -31.05 -21.67
N THR A 157 13.70 -31.32 -22.93
CA THR A 157 12.61 -32.15 -23.45
C THR A 157 12.68 -33.59 -22.91
N VAL A 158 11.52 -34.20 -22.59
CA VAL A 158 11.41 -35.66 -22.52
C VAL A 158 10.23 -36.15 -23.36
N SER A 159 10.55 -36.93 -24.38
CA SER A 159 9.60 -37.70 -25.20
C SER A 159 9.98 -39.17 -25.11
N LYS A 160 9.06 -40.06 -24.66
CA LYS A 160 8.86 -41.37 -25.30
C LYS A 160 7.62 -42.13 -24.79
N ALA A 161 7.08 -42.92 -25.72
CA ALA A 161 5.86 -43.70 -25.72
C ALA A 161 5.93 -45.07 -25.01
N GLY A 162 4.75 -45.69 -24.80
CA GLY A 162 4.61 -47.14 -24.67
C GLY A 162 3.29 -47.59 -24.00
N GLU A 163 2.42 -48.28 -24.76
CA GLU A 163 1.26 -49.02 -24.26
C GLU A 163 1.66 -50.20 -23.35
N GLY A 164 0.89 -50.43 -22.28
CA GLY A 164 0.99 -51.60 -21.40
C GLY A 164 -0.25 -51.77 -20.52
N LYS A 165 -0.79 -52.99 -20.49
CA LYS A 165 -2.06 -53.43 -19.87
C LYS A 165 -1.84 -54.06 -18.48
N MET A 166 -2.92 -54.11 -17.67
CA MET A 166 -3.12 -54.73 -16.33
C MET A 166 -2.67 -53.87 -15.14
N GLY A 167 -3.38 -53.74 -14.02
CA GLY A 167 -4.61 -54.35 -13.49
C GLY A 167 -4.59 -54.22 -11.96
N GLY A 168 -5.76 -54.10 -11.31
CA GLY A 168 -5.91 -54.42 -9.88
C GLY A 168 -5.98 -53.27 -8.86
N THR A 169 -7.22 -52.93 -8.50
CA THR A 169 -7.75 -52.83 -7.11
C THR A 169 -7.12 -51.89 -6.08
N GLY A 170 -7.91 -50.89 -5.67
CA GLY A 170 -8.16 -50.61 -4.25
C GLY A 170 -7.41 -49.42 -3.64
N GLY A 171 -8.08 -48.28 -3.53
CA GLY A 171 -7.59 -47.13 -2.77
C GLY A 171 -8.41 -45.87 -3.03
N GLY A 172 -9.71 -45.92 -2.72
CA GLY A 172 -10.58 -44.75 -2.82
C GLY A 172 -10.12 -43.66 -1.85
N SER A 173 -9.40 -42.66 -2.36
CA SER A 173 -9.17 -41.42 -1.62
C SER A 173 -10.44 -40.58 -1.69
N SER A 174 -11.25 -40.73 -0.66
CA SER A 174 -12.34 -39.83 -0.31
C SER A 174 -11.77 -38.41 -0.16
N MET A 175 -11.89 -37.60 -1.20
CA MET A 175 -11.76 -36.15 -1.08
C MET A 175 -13.07 -35.65 -0.46
N THR A 176 -13.10 -35.48 0.85
CA THR A 176 -14.20 -34.76 1.51
C THR A 176 -14.08 -33.30 1.10
N ASN A 177 -14.78 -32.92 0.02
CA ASN A 177 -15.08 -31.54 -0.30
C ASN A 177 -16.02 -31.00 0.78
N GLY A 178 -15.44 -30.61 1.92
CA GLY A 178 -16.13 -29.87 2.95
C GLY A 178 -16.49 -28.51 2.38
N THR A 179 -17.78 -28.29 2.19
CA THR A 179 -18.38 -27.00 1.86
C THR A 179 -17.80 -25.92 2.75
N VAL A 180 -16.88 -25.11 2.21
CA VAL A 180 -16.47 -23.88 2.85
C VAL A 180 -17.63 -22.91 2.70
N SER A 181 -18.36 -22.70 3.80
CA SER A 181 -19.36 -21.65 3.91
C SER A 181 -18.67 -20.31 3.71
N LYS A 182 -18.78 -19.77 2.49
CA LYS A 182 -18.49 -18.38 2.16
C LYS A 182 -19.26 -17.48 3.13
N THR A 183 -18.55 -16.63 3.86
CA THR A 183 -19.12 -15.42 4.45
C THR A 183 -18.10 -14.31 4.28
N GLY A 184 -18.48 -13.30 3.50
CA GLY A 184 -17.71 -12.09 3.24
C GLY A 184 -17.29 -11.96 1.79
N ASP A 185 -18.09 -11.25 1.00
CA ASP A 185 -17.75 -10.74 -0.34
C ASP A 185 -16.68 -9.64 -0.25
N GLY A 186 -15.49 -10.00 0.22
CA GLY A 186 -14.26 -9.25 0.00
C GLY A 186 -13.57 -9.83 -1.22
N LYS A 187 -13.61 -9.09 -2.33
CA LYS A 187 -12.71 -9.28 -3.47
C LYS A 187 -11.30 -9.63 -2.94
N MET A 188 -10.82 -10.85 -3.21
CA MET A 188 -9.41 -11.22 -3.04
C MET A 188 -8.58 -10.31 -3.96
N GLY A 189 -8.30 -9.09 -3.48
CA GLY A 189 -7.38 -8.13 -4.09
C GLY A 189 -5.98 -8.66 -3.88
N GLY A 190 -5.27 -8.91 -4.98
CA GLY A 190 -3.98 -9.57 -4.97
C GLY A 190 -2.92 -8.85 -4.13
N GLY A 191 -2.09 -9.62 -3.43
CA GLY A 191 -0.67 -9.37 -3.13
C GLY A 191 -0.25 -8.06 -2.44
N GLY A 192 -1.16 -7.17 -2.07
CA GLY A 192 -0.84 -5.85 -1.51
C GLY A 192 -0.76 -5.86 0.01
N SER A 193 0.08 -4.97 0.56
CA SER A 193 0.07 -4.63 1.99
C SER A 193 -1.22 -3.88 2.36
N SER A 194 -1.53 -3.86 3.65
CA SER A 194 -2.63 -3.09 4.24
C SER A 194 -2.14 -2.33 5.46
N MET A 195 -2.80 -1.22 5.79
CA MET A 195 -2.58 -0.50 7.04
C MET A 195 -3.82 -0.67 7.90
N THR A 196 -3.64 -1.18 9.11
CA THR A 196 -4.71 -1.32 10.10
C THR A 196 -4.42 -0.43 11.29
N ASN A 197 -5.29 0.55 11.52
CA ASN A 197 -5.21 1.48 12.64
C ASN A 197 -6.41 1.28 13.56
N GLY A 198 -6.15 1.08 14.84
CA GLY A 198 -7.20 0.79 15.81
C GLY A 198 -6.71 0.56 17.22
N THR A 199 -7.64 0.25 18.11
CA THR A 199 -7.37 -0.05 19.51
C THR A 199 -7.10 -1.55 19.68
N VAL A 200 -6.01 -1.90 20.35
CA VAL A 200 -5.72 -3.28 20.74
C VAL A 200 -6.78 -3.74 21.74
N SER A 201 -7.63 -4.67 21.32
CA SER A 201 -8.68 -5.26 22.17
C SER A 201 -8.25 -6.57 22.82
N GLU A 202 -7.18 -7.19 22.32
CA GLU A 202 -6.59 -8.37 22.93
C GLU A 202 -5.12 -8.49 22.49
N SER A 203 -4.26 -8.97 23.39
CA SER A 203 -2.88 -9.35 23.07
C SER A 203 -2.60 -10.74 23.63
N LYS A 204 -2.03 -11.62 22.78
CA LYS A 204 -1.69 -13.00 23.14
C LYS A 204 -0.28 -13.31 22.67
N SER A 205 0.53 -13.93 23.51
CA SER A 205 1.78 -14.53 23.02
C SER A 205 1.43 -15.81 22.27
N ALA A 206 1.82 -15.90 20.99
CA ALA A 206 1.63 -17.11 20.20
C ALA A 206 2.78 -18.10 20.50
N ASP A 207 4.01 -17.60 20.51
CA ASP A 207 5.22 -18.31 20.94
C ASP A 207 6.32 -17.30 21.37
N GLN A 208 7.58 -17.75 21.47
CA GLN A 208 8.70 -16.89 21.87
C GLN A 208 9.08 -15.83 20.81
N ASN A 209 8.70 -16.03 19.56
CA ASN A 209 9.08 -15.22 18.41
C ASN A 209 7.91 -14.41 17.84
N MET A 210 6.67 -14.78 18.18
CA MET A 210 5.46 -14.17 17.65
C MET A 210 4.45 -13.86 18.76
N MET A 211 3.76 -12.73 18.63
CA MET A 211 2.54 -12.44 19.37
C MET A 211 1.38 -12.19 18.40
N THR A 212 0.15 -12.39 18.86
CA THR A 212 -1.05 -12.07 18.10
C THR A 212 -1.77 -10.91 18.78
N LEU A 213 -2.05 -9.85 18.01
CA LEU A 213 -2.87 -8.72 18.41
C LEU A 213 -4.24 -8.83 17.76
N THR A 214 -5.29 -8.59 18.53
CA THR A 214 -6.64 -8.34 17.97
C THR A 214 -6.89 -6.84 18.01
N VAL A 215 -6.84 -6.20 16.85
CA VAL A 215 -7.02 -4.76 16.70
C VAL A 215 -8.47 -4.46 16.30
N ASP A 216 -9.14 -3.64 17.09
CA ASP A 216 -10.45 -3.07 16.82
C ASP A 216 -10.28 -1.73 16.09
N TYR A 217 -10.62 -1.70 14.82
CA TYR A 217 -10.49 -0.54 13.94
C TYR A 217 -11.85 0.16 13.71
N GLY A 218 -12.76 0.05 14.69
CA GLY A 218 -14.03 0.78 14.74
C GLY A 218 -15.16 0.07 13.99
N ASN A 219 -15.01 -0.14 12.68
CA ASN A 219 -16.00 -0.85 11.87
C ASN A 219 -15.72 -2.36 11.74
N GLY A 220 -14.71 -2.88 12.44
CA GLY A 220 -14.35 -4.29 12.44
C GLY A 220 -13.18 -4.60 13.37
N LYS A 221 -12.79 -5.88 13.41
CA LYS A 221 -11.63 -6.37 14.15
C LYS A 221 -10.75 -7.23 13.27
N LYS A 222 -9.43 -7.10 13.45
CA LYS A 222 -8.42 -7.89 12.71
C LYS A 222 -7.48 -8.58 13.67
N GLN A 223 -7.22 -9.85 13.43
CA GLN A 223 -6.10 -10.54 14.07
C GLN A 223 -4.84 -10.31 13.24
N ILE A 224 -3.76 -9.96 13.91
CA ILE A 224 -2.48 -9.64 13.30
C ILE A 224 -1.39 -10.40 14.06
N MET A 225 -0.60 -11.17 13.32
CA MET A 225 0.60 -11.83 13.81
C MET A 225 1.77 -10.85 13.78
N VAL A 226 2.36 -10.59 14.93
CA VAL A 226 3.39 -9.58 15.14
C VAL A 226 4.69 -10.28 15.55
N PRO A 227 5.72 -10.29 14.67
CA PRO A 227 7.05 -10.76 15.03
C PRO A 227 7.62 -9.96 16.19
N ARG A 228 8.37 -10.61 17.08
CA ARG A 228 8.99 -9.94 18.25
C ARG A 228 10.09 -8.95 17.86
N ASP A 229 10.68 -9.11 16.69
CA ASP A 229 11.70 -8.25 16.10
C ASP A 229 11.14 -7.18 15.15
N VAL A 230 9.80 -7.08 15.05
CA VAL A 230 9.16 -6.07 14.21
C VAL A 230 9.58 -4.66 14.63
N PRO A 231 9.85 -3.73 13.70
CA PRO A 231 10.09 -2.34 14.04
C PRO A 231 8.88 -1.74 14.76
N VAL A 232 9.13 -1.12 15.92
CA VAL A 232 8.12 -0.40 16.69
C VAL A 232 8.58 1.04 16.91
N VAL A 233 7.71 2.00 16.58
CA VAL A 233 7.93 3.42 16.88
C VAL A 233 6.76 4.01 17.66
N ALA A 234 7.02 5.09 18.37
CA ALA A 234 5.97 5.88 19.04
C ALA A 234 5.83 7.24 18.35
N VAL A 235 4.59 7.64 18.09
CA VAL A 235 4.26 8.96 17.55
C VAL A 235 4.40 10.01 18.63
N GLN A 236 5.02 11.11 18.26
CA GLN A 236 5.20 12.29 19.09
C GLN A 236 4.72 13.53 18.36
N LYS A 237 4.44 14.58 19.12
CA LYS A 237 4.23 15.90 18.52
C LYS A 237 5.56 16.38 17.91
N ALA A 238 5.51 16.84 16.68
CA ALA A 238 6.61 17.52 16.02
C ALA A 238 6.11 18.79 15.31
N THR A 239 7.06 19.60 14.89
CA THR A 239 6.84 20.89 14.23
C THR A 239 7.76 21.01 13.02
N MET A 240 7.66 22.11 12.27
CA MET A 240 8.58 22.39 11.17
C MET A 240 10.03 22.46 11.62
N ASP A 241 10.28 22.88 12.86
CA ASP A 241 11.63 22.99 13.41
C ASP A 241 12.32 21.61 13.55
N ASP A 242 11.55 20.53 13.56
CA ASP A 242 12.04 19.16 13.62
C ASP A 242 12.39 18.59 12.23
N ILE A 243 11.94 19.25 11.16
CA ILE A 243 12.25 18.88 9.78
C ILE A 243 13.65 19.39 9.46
N LYS A 244 14.66 18.53 9.67
CA LYS A 244 16.07 18.87 9.49
C LYS A 244 16.70 18.04 8.39
N LYS A 245 17.69 18.64 7.73
CA LYS A 245 18.52 17.91 6.76
C LYS A 245 19.17 16.70 7.44
N GLY A 246 19.11 15.56 6.76
CA GLY A 246 19.65 14.28 7.21
C GLY A 246 18.63 13.38 7.92
N GLU A 247 17.50 13.94 8.37
CA GLU A 247 16.47 13.13 9.02
C GLU A 247 15.72 12.27 8.00
N ALA A 248 15.30 11.09 8.45
CA ALA A 248 14.41 10.24 7.69
C ALA A 248 12.99 10.79 7.73
N VAL A 249 12.24 10.66 6.64
CA VAL A 249 10.91 11.23 6.53
C VAL A 249 9.96 10.32 5.75
N PHE A 250 8.71 10.30 6.18
CA PHE A 250 7.56 9.79 5.45
C PHE A 250 6.63 10.95 5.09
N VAL A 251 6.20 10.99 3.84
CA VAL A 251 5.30 12.03 3.31
C VAL A 251 4.12 11.38 2.61
N ALA A 252 2.92 11.65 3.11
CA ALA A 252 1.68 11.38 2.42
C ALA A 252 1.13 12.68 1.82
N GLY A 253 0.92 12.69 0.51
CA GLY A 253 0.54 13.89 -0.23
C GLY A 253 0.13 13.57 -1.67
N ASP A 254 -0.04 14.60 -2.48
CA ASP A 254 -0.22 14.41 -3.93
C ASP A 254 1.14 14.22 -4.60
N LEU A 255 1.56 12.95 -4.77
CA LEU A 255 2.81 12.60 -5.44
C LEU A 255 2.79 12.82 -6.96
N SER A 256 1.61 13.11 -7.54
CA SER A 256 1.51 13.47 -8.96
C SER A 256 1.87 14.93 -9.24
N ALA A 257 1.91 15.75 -8.19
CA ALA A 257 2.30 17.15 -8.24
C ALA A 257 3.81 17.33 -7.99
N SER A 258 4.39 18.35 -8.63
CA SER A 258 5.76 18.82 -8.37
C SER A 258 5.74 20.34 -8.18
N PRO A 259 6.01 20.87 -6.98
CA PRO A 259 6.36 20.15 -5.76
C PRO A 259 5.20 19.33 -5.18
N VAL A 260 5.52 18.26 -4.45
CA VAL A 260 4.57 17.41 -3.72
C VAL A 260 3.90 18.24 -2.65
N GLN A 261 2.57 18.35 -2.68
CA GLN A 261 1.83 19.01 -1.61
C GLN A 261 1.54 18.01 -0.49
N ALA A 262 2.21 18.17 0.65
CA ALA A 262 2.10 17.24 1.77
C ALA A 262 0.80 17.43 2.56
N LYS A 263 0.11 16.33 2.83
CA LYS A 263 -1.03 16.28 3.77
C LYS A 263 -0.56 15.83 5.15
N VAL A 264 0.37 14.89 5.19
CA VAL A 264 0.99 14.38 6.42
C VAL A 264 2.50 14.30 6.19
N VAL A 265 3.26 14.79 7.16
CA VAL A 265 4.71 14.62 7.24
C VAL A 265 5.04 13.99 8.58
N ILE A 266 5.79 12.90 8.54
CA ILE A 266 6.30 12.22 9.72
C ILE A 266 7.80 12.15 9.64
N VAL A 267 8.46 12.85 10.57
CA VAL A 267 9.91 12.93 10.65
C VAL A 267 10.43 11.95 11.70
N GLY A 268 11.52 11.29 11.36
CA GLY A 268 12.30 10.52 12.29
C GLY A 268 13.00 11.42 13.29
N LEU A 269 12.78 11.20 14.58
CA LEU A 269 13.49 11.88 15.65
C LEU A 269 14.56 10.95 16.21
N ASP A 270 15.66 11.52 16.73
CA ASP A 270 16.77 10.77 17.32
C ASP A 270 17.38 9.70 16.39
N GLY A 271 17.39 9.97 15.08
CA GLY A 271 17.87 9.03 14.06
C GLY A 271 16.93 7.85 13.78
N THR A 272 15.70 7.89 14.31
CA THR A 272 14.66 6.91 14.00
C THR A 272 14.32 7.00 12.54
N VAL A 273 14.16 5.85 11.88
CA VAL A 273 13.58 5.82 10.53
C VAL A 273 12.08 5.61 10.70
N PRO A 274 11.22 6.54 10.24
CA PRO A 274 9.79 6.30 10.24
C PRO A 274 9.50 5.00 9.49
N PRO A 275 8.85 4.03 10.14
CA PRO A 275 8.54 2.75 9.51
C PRO A 275 7.54 2.96 8.35
N MET A 276 6.58 3.86 8.55
CA MET A 276 5.51 4.09 7.58
C MET A 276 5.95 4.39 6.18
#